data_AF-A0A2S5SUG0-F1
#
_entry.id   AF-A0A2S5SUG0-F1
#
_cell.length_a   1.000
_cell.length_b   1.000
_cell.length_c   1.000
_cell.angle_alpha   90.00
_cell.angle_beta   90.00
_cell.angle_gamma   90.00
#
_symmetry.space_group_name_H-M   'P 1'
#
loop_
_entity.id
_entity.type
_entity.pdbx_description
1 polymer ?
#
loop_
_entity_poly.entity_id
_entity_poly.type
_entity_poly.pdbx_seq_one_letter_code
_entity_poly.pdbx_strand_id
1 'polypeptide(L)'
;MALGHGAPWAKGPAPSGPADSAVVALTDLPRQAQDTHRLILAGGPFPYDKDGTVFFNRERLLPAKPRGHYREYTVRTPGVRHRGARRIVCGGQPPTKPEVCYYTDDHYASFRRIIE
;
A
#
# COMPACT_ATOMS: atom_id res chain seq x y z
N MET A 1 23.00 -22.60 42.30
CA MET A 1 23.29 -22.08 40.96
C MET A 1 22.14 -22.44 40.03
N ALA A 2 21.58 -21.42 39.38
CA ALA A 2 20.79 -21.37 38.14
C ALA A 2 19.60 -22.34 37.89
N LEU A 3 18.44 -21.70 37.69
CA LEU A 3 17.17 -22.17 37.12
C LEU A 3 17.29 -22.51 35.63
N GLY A 4 16.37 -23.33 35.12
CA GLY A 4 16.18 -23.52 33.68
C GLY A 4 14.85 -24.17 33.33
N HIS A 5 13.73 -23.55 33.71
CA HIS A 5 12.40 -23.93 33.19
C HIS A 5 12.27 -23.42 31.75
N GLY A 6 12.21 -24.34 30.79
CA GLY A 6 11.86 -24.03 29.40
C GLY A 6 10.39 -23.64 29.33
N ALA A 7 10.10 -22.35 29.22
CA ALA A 7 8.75 -21.87 28.93
C ALA A 7 8.41 -22.14 27.45
N PRO A 8 7.27 -22.76 27.13
CA PRO A 8 6.79 -22.81 25.76
C PRO A 8 6.44 -21.39 25.33
N TRP A 9 7.07 -20.93 24.25
CA TRP A 9 6.75 -19.65 23.61
C TRP A 9 5.32 -19.73 23.09
N ALA A 10 4.37 -19.18 23.84
CA ALA A 10 3.02 -18.96 23.37
C ALA A 10 3.11 -18.07 22.13
N LYS A 11 2.75 -18.63 20.97
CA LYS A 11 2.52 -17.84 19.77
C LYS A 11 1.31 -16.97 20.05
N GLY A 12 1.52 -15.66 20.22
CA GLY A 12 0.43 -14.69 20.21
C GLY A 12 -0.39 -14.86 18.92
N PRO A 13 -1.67 -14.46 18.91
CA PRO A 13 -2.52 -14.67 17.76
C PRO A 13 -1.87 -14.05 16.52
N ALA A 14 -1.63 -14.90 15.52
CA ALA A 14 -1.23 -14.44 14.20
C ALA A 14 -2.36 -13.56 13.66
N PRO A 15 -2.07 -12.39 13.05
CA PRO A 15 -3.12 -11.58 12.43
C PRO A 15 -3.81 -12.42 11.35
N SER A 16 -5.08 -12.68 11.59
CA SER A 16 -5.97 -13.51 10.79
C SER A 16 -6.65 -12.67 9.70
N GLY A 17 -6.23 -12.79 8.44
CA GLY A 17 -6.93 -12.25 7.27
C GLY A 17 -7.06 -10.71 7.22
N PRO A 18 -7.62 -10.12 6.14
CA PRO A 18 -7.70 -8.67 5.99
C PRO A 18 -8.85 -8.11 6.83
N ALA A 19 -8.62 -8.00 8.14
CA ALA A 19 -9.49 -7.30 9.07
C ALA A 19 -8.83 -5.94 9.39
N ASP A 20 -9.40 -4.88 8.82
CA ASP A 20 -9.04 -3.47 9.00
C ASP A 20 -7.62 -3.09 8.61
N SER A 21 -7.38 -2.93 7.30
CA SER A 21 -6.34 -2.00 6.85
C SER A 21 -6.61 -0.66 7.52
N ALA A 22 -5.69 -0.19 8.37
CA ALA A 22 -5.85 1.09 9.07
C ALA A 22 -6.24 2.20 8.07
N VAL A 23 -7.14 3.09 8.45
CA VAL A 23 -7.65 4.12 7.53
C VAL A 23 -6.84 5.42 7.67
N VAL A 24 -6.69 6.17 6.59
CA VAL A 24 -6.04 7.48 6.57
C VAL A 24 -6.77 8.42 5.61
N ALA A 25 -7.02 9.66 6.02
CA ALA A 25 -7.56 10.67 5.12
C ALA A 25 -6.51 11.09 4.08
N LEU A 26 -6.93 11.33 2.84
CA LEU A 26 -6.04 11.79 1.77
C LEU A 26 -5.31 13.08 2.17
N THR A 27 -6.00 13.98 2.87
CA THR A 27 -5.43 15.24 3.37
C THR A 27 -4.35 15.06 4.42
N ASP A 28 -4.35 13.94 5.15
CA ASP A 28 -3.35 13.62 6.18
C ASP A 28 -2.10 12.96 5.60
N LEU A 29 -2.14 12.55 4.33
CA LEU A 29 -0.98 11.99 3.65
C LEU A 29 0.01 13.09 3.23
N PRO A 30 1.30 12.77 3.06
CA PRO A 30 2.28 13.69 2.49
C PRO A 30 1.79 14.28 1.17
N ARG A 31 2.10 15.55 0.88
CA ARG A 31 1.66 16.23 -0.36
C ARG A 31 1.97 15.44 -1.63
N GLN A 32 3.11 14.76 -1.67
CA GLN A 32 3.49 13.93 -2.81
C GLN A 32 2.51 12.78 -3.06
N ALA A 33 1.90 12.20 -2.01
CA ALA A 33 0.88 11.17 -2.15
C ALA A 33 -0.42 11.75 -2.68
N GLN A 34 -0.81 12.95 -2.23
CA GLN A 34 -1.97 13.66 -2.75
C GLN A 34 -1.81 13.98 -4.24
N ASP A 35 -0.62 14.42 -4.65
CA ASP A 35 -0.31 14.68 -6.05
C ASP A 35 -0.34 13.40 -6.89
N THR A 36 0.24 12.30 -6.40
CA THR A 36 0.13 10.99 -7.05
C THR A 36 -1.33 10.56 -7.19
N HIS A 37 -2.17 10.75 -6.16
CA HIS A 37 -3.60 10.43 -6.23
C HIS A 37 -4.30 11.23 -7.34
N ARG A 38 -4.04 12.54 -7.45
CA ARG A 38 -4.58 13.37 -8.54
C ARG A 38 -4.15 12.87 -9.92
N LEU A 39 -2.88 12.49 -10.08
CA LEU A 39 -2.39 11.93 -11.34
C LEU A 39 -3.07 10.60 -11.68
N ILE A 40 -3.36 9.75 -10.69
CA ILE A 40 -4.11 8.50 -10.89
C ILE A 40 -5.50 8.78 -11.49
N LEU A 41 -6.23 9.72 -10.89
CA LEU A 41 -7.56 10.12 -11.38
C LEU A 41 -7.50 10.75 -12.78
N ALA A 42 -6.44 11.53 -13.07
CA ALA A 42 -6.21 12.14 -14.37
C ALA A 42 -5.70 11.16 -15.45
N GLY A 43 -5.19 9.99 -15.05
CA GLY A 43 -4.56 9.02 -15.97
C GLY A 43 -3.11 9.33 -16.34
N GLY A 44 -2.41 10.14 -15.54
CA GLY A 44 -1.02 10.55 -15.76
C GLY A 44 -0.86 11.97 -16.30
N PRO A 45 0.31 12.33 -16.86
CA PRO A 45 1.48 11.47 -17.09
C PRO A 45 2.14 11.02 -15.78
N PHE A 46 2.69 9.80 -15.77
CA PHE A 46 3.38 9.27 -14.59
C PHE A 46 4.90 9.38 -14.72
N PRO A 47 5.61 9.75 -13.63
CA PRO A 47 7.04 10.03 -13.69
C PRO A 47 7.94 8.79 -13.70
N TYR A 48 7.42 7.60 -13.39
CA TYR A 48 8.21 6.36 -13.33
C TYR A 48 7.61 5.24 -14.16
N ASP A 49 8.44 4.45 -14.83
CA ASP A 49 8.03 3.35 -15.73
C ASP A 49 7.16 2.27 -15.07
N LYS A 50 7.23 2.14 -13.75
CA LYS A 50 6.44 1.16 -12.98
C LYS A 50 5.07 1.68 -12.58
N ASP A 51 4.82 2.98 -12.72
CA ASP A 51 3.55 3.57 -12.33
C ASP A 51 2.43 3.11 -13.28
N GLY A 52 1.32 2.65 -12.71
CA GLY A 52 0.20 2.08 -13.43
C GLY A 52 0.37 0.60 -13.80
N THR A 53 1.51 -0.03 -13.46
CA THR A 53 1.68 -1.47 -13.66
C THR A 53 0.88 -2.29 -12.64
N VAL A 54 0.63 -3.56 -12.95
CA VAL A 54 -0.19 -4.44 -12.11
C VAL A 54 0.52 -4.76 -10.79
N PHE A 55 -0.16 -4.48 -9.68
CA PHE A 55 0.24 -4.95 -8.36
C PHE A 55 -0.35 -6.34 -8.10
N PHE A 56 0.51 -7.33 -7.87
CA PHE A 56 0.09 -8.73 -7.79
C PHE A 56 -0.49 -9.17 -6.44
N ASN A 57 -0.35 -8.35 -5.38
CA ASN A 57 -0.82 -8.69 -4.03
C ASN A 57 -0.41 -10.10 -3.56
N ARG A 58 0.87 -10.47 -3.77
CA ARG A 58 1.38 -11.83 -3.51
C ARG A 58 1.32 -12.21 -2.03
N GLU A 59 1.64 -11.26 -1.15
CA GLU A 59 1.57 -11.40 0.31
C GLU A 59 0.14 -11.31 0.86
N ARG A 60 -0.86 -11.04 -0.01
CA ARG A 60 -2.30 -11.00 0.33
C ARG A 60 -2.64 -10.04 1.47
N LEU A 61 -1.92 -8.92 1.56
CA LEU A 61 -2.18 -7.85 2.54
C LEU A 61 -3.38 -6.97 2.17
N LEU A 62 -3.75 -6.95 0.88
CA LEU A 62 -4.99 -6.34 0.39
C LEU A 62 -6.06 -7.42 0.16
N PRO A 63 -7.36 -7.07 0.11
CA PRO A 63 -8.42 -8.01 -0.24
C PRO A 63 -8.13 -8.81 -1.52
N ALA A 64 -8.52 -10.08 -1.54
CA ALA A 64 -8.35 -10.92 -2.72
C ALA A 64 -9.27 -10.44 -3.85
N LYS A 65 -8.69 -10.14 -5.02
CA LYS A 65 -9.38 -9.68 -6.22
C LYS A 65 -8.78 -10.34 -7.47
N PRO A 66 -9.50 -10.37 -8.61
CA PRO A 66 -8.96 -10.90 -9.86
C PRO A 66 -7.64 -10.25 -10.28
N ARG A 67 -6.81 -10.98 -11.01
CA ARG A 67 -5.52 -10.48 -11.53
C ARG A 67 -5.75 -9.21 -12.36
N GLY A 68 -4.92 -8.19 -12.12
CA GLY A 68 -5.01 -6.90 -12.81
C GLY A 68 -5.99 -5.91 -12.18
N HIS A 69 -6.68 -6.28 -11.09
CA HIS A 69 -7.54 -5.34 -10.36
C HIS A 69 -6.74 -4.21 -9.71
N TYR A 70 -5.55 -4.50 -9.15
CA TYR A 70 -4.71 -3.51 -8.48
C TYR A 70 -3.59 -2.99 -9.38
N ARG A 71 -3.31 -1.69 -9.28
CA ARG A 71 -2.17 -1.01 -9.91
C ARG A 71 -1.36 -0.24 -8.88
N GLU A 72 -0.04 -0.21 -9.07
CA GLU A 72 0.88 0.51 -8.20
C GLU A 72 1.35 1.85 -8.80
N TYR A 73 1.58 2.82 -7.93
CA TYR A 73 2.06 4.15 -8.29
C TYR A 73 3.08 4.65 -7.27
N THR A 74 4.14 5.26 -7.75
CA THR A 74 5.22 5.78 -6.92
C THR A 74 4.78 7.08 -6.24
N VAL A 75 5.03 7.16 -4.93
CA VAL A 75 4.97 8.42 -4.19
C VAL A 75 6.39 8.91 -4.00
N ARG A 76 6.70 10.07 -4.59
CA ARG A 76 8.05 10.63 -4.52
C ARG A 76 8.45 10.92 -3.07
N THR A 77 9.67 10.53 -2.70
CA THR A 77 10.27 10.93 -1.42
C THR A 77 11.28 12.05 -1.70
N PRO A 78 11.11 13.27 -1.17
CA PRO A 78 12.05 14.37 -1.38
C PRO A 78 13.49 13.97 -1.00
N GLY A 79 14.46 14.39 -1.81
CA GLY A 79 15.89 14.08 -1.61
C GLY A 79 16.33 12.67 -2.02
N VAL A 80 15.40 11.75 -2.29
CA VAL A 80 15.72 10.37 -2.71
C VAL A 80 15.88 10.32 -4.23
N ARG A 81 16.99 9.75 -4.70
CA ARG A 81 17.32 9.64 -6.14
C ARG A 81 16.65 8.45 -6.84
N HIS A 82 16.29 7.41 -6.09
CA HIS A 82 15.53 6.26 -6.57
C HIS A 82 14.02 6.45 -6.24
N ARG A 83 13.18 5.47 -6.60
CA ARG A 83 11.73 5.51 -6.37
C ARG A 83 11.31 5.57 -4.89
N GLY A 84 12.24 5.38 -3.94
CA GLY A 84 11.92 5.26 -2.52
C GLY A 84 11.00 4.06 -2.20
N ALA A 85 10.50 4.01 -0.97
CA ALA A 85 9.63 2.94 -0.46
C ALA A 85 8.12 3.25 -0.58
N ARG A 86 7.75 4.52 -0.73
CA ARG A 86 6.36 4.98 -0.64
C ARG A 86 5.57 4.72 -1.92
N ARG A 87 4.35 4.19 -1.80
CA ARG A 87 3.47 3.88 -2.94
C ARG A 87 2.02 4.17 -2.62
N ILE A 88 1.25 4.39 -3.68
CA ILE A 88 -0.21 4.21 -3.67
C ILE A 88 -0.52 2.98 -4.51
N VAL A 89 -1.39 2.10 -4.00
CA VAL A 89 -1.96 0.98 -4.74
C VAL A 89 -3.46 1.19 -4.86
N CYS A 90 -3.97 1.33 -6.08
CA CYS A 90 -5.40 1.52 -6.31
C CYS A 90 -6.01 0.30 -7.00
N GLY A 91 -7.22 -0.07 -6.58
CA GLY A 91 -8.02 -1.14 -7.15
C GLY A 91 -9.26 -0.60 -7.85
N GLY A 92 -9.64 -1.22 -8.96
CA GLY A 92 -10.86 -0.89 -9.70
C GLY A 92 -10.66 -0.87 -11.21
N GLN A 93 -11.77 -0.80 -11.94
CA GLN A 93 -11.78 -0.60 -13.40
C GLN A 93 -12.84 0.45 -13.76
N PRO A 94 -12.51 1.49 -14.56
CA PRO A 94 -11.19 1.77 -15.14
C PRO A 94 -10.17 2.29 -14.10
N PRO A 95 -8.84 2.24 -14.38
CA PRO A 95 -7.81 2.69 -13.45
C PRO A 95 -7.93 4.14 -12.98
N THR A 96 -8.54 5.01 -13.79
CA THR A 96 -8.76 6.43 -13.49
C THR A 96 -9.98 6.68 -12.58
N LYS A 97 -10.74 5.64 -12.26
CA LYS A 97 -11.88 5.68 -11.34
C LYS A 97 -11.75 4.53 -10.32
N PRO A 98 -10.73 4.58 -9.45
CA PRO A 98 -10.49 3.51 -8.50
C PRO A 98 -11.66 3.39 -7.51
N GLU A 99 -12.03 2.15 -7.18
CA GLU A 99 -13.01 1.85 -6.12
C GLU A 99 -12.39 2.02 -4.73
N VAL A 100 -11.07 1.81 -4.65
CA VAL A 100 -10.29 1.91 -3.41
C VAL A 100 -8.83 2.22 -3.72
N CYS A 101 -8.19 3.01 -2.86
CA CYS A 101 -6.75 3.22 -2.87
C CYS A 101 -6.16 2.95 -1.49
N TYR A 102 -4.92 2.47 -1.48
CA TYR A 102 -4.15 2.16 -0.29
C TYR A 102 -2.79 2.86 -0.35
N TYR A 103 -2.33 3.37 0.77
CA TYR A 103 -1.01 3.95 0.95
C TYR A 103 -0.10 2.98 1.69
N THR A 104 1.15 2.90 1.26
CA THR A 104 2.26 2.24 1.96
C THR A 104 3.44 3.19 2.00
N ASP A 105 4.11 3.28 3.13
CA ASP A 105 5.37 4.02 3.32
C ASP A 105 6.58 3.10 3.56
N ASP A 106 6.36 1.78 3.52
CA ASP A 106 7.30 0.74 3.92
C ASP A 106 7.52 -0.33 2.84
N HIS A 107 7.32 0.03 1.57
CA HIS A 107 7.53 -0.84 0.41
C HIS A 107 6.67 -2.13 0.48
N TYR A 108 5.35 -1.92 0.62
CA TYR A 108 4.31 -2.95 0.62
C TYR A 108 4.31 -3.88 1.85
N ALA A 109 5.01 -3.53 2.94
CA ALA A 109 4.99 -4.34 4.16
C ALA A 109 3.74 -4.09 5.01
N SER A 110 3.14 -2.89 4.91
CA SER A 110 1.84 -2.57 5.49
C SER A 110 1.06 -1.60 4.60
N PHE A 111 -0.26 -1.52 4.82
CA PHE A 111 -1.14 -0.67 4.04
C PHE A 111 -2.14 0.05 4.91
N ARG A 112 -2.42 1.30 4.52
CA ARG A 112 -3.53 2.09 5.03
C ARG A 112 -4.52 2.39 3.92
N ARG A 113 -5.82 2.17 4.14
CA ARG A 113 -6.86 2.54 3.17
C ARG A 113 -7.03 4.06 3.16
N ILE A 114 -6.98 4.65 1.98
CA ILE A 114 -7.20 6.08 1.79
C ILE A 114 -8.71 6.35 1.74
N ILE A 115 -9.16 7.36 2.48
CA ILE A 115 -10.49 7.95 2.38
C ILE A 115 -10.38 9.43 1.99
N GLU A 116 -11.34 9.93 1.21
CA GLU A 116 -11.43 11.34 0.80
C GLU A 116 -12.25 12.16 1.79
#